data_AF-A0A3P8M4F8-F1
#
_entry.id   AF-A0A3P8M4F8-F1
#
_cell.length_a   1.000
_cell.length_b   1.000
_cell.length_c   1.000
_cell.angle_alpha   90.00
_cell.angle_beta   90.00
_cell.angle_gamma   90.00
#
_symmetry.space_group_name_H-M   'P 1'
#
loop_
_entity.id
_entity.type
_entity.pdbx_description
1 polymer ?
#
loop_
_entity_poly.entity_id
_entity_poly.type
_entity_poly.pdbx_seq_one_letter_code
_entity_poly.pdbx_strand_id
1 'polypeptide(L)'
;MAIAGEYITAIGAPGSLAGERIVEALGLALAPGFIDVHTHDDRALLMPEMMTAKLSQGVTTVITGNCGLSLAPAQMTNVPAPLDLIATPSGYASPILPTIWRS
;
A
#
# COMPACT_ATOMS: atom_id res chain seq x y z
N MET A 1 -9.97 -17.60 12.64
CA MET A 1 -10.60 -16.72 11.63
C MET A 1 -10.64 -17.49 10.31
N ALA A 2 -11.77 -17.48 9.62
CA ALA A 2 -11.91 -18.06 8.29
C ALA A 2 -12.03 -16.95 7.25
N ILE A 3 -11.51 -17.20 6.05
CA ILE A 3 -11.45 -16.25 4.94
C ILE A 3 -11.97 -16.96 3.70
N ALA A 4 -12.79 -16.28 2.89
CA ALA A 4 -13.21 -16.77 1.57
C ALA A 4 -13.21 -15.59 0.59
N GLY A 5 -12.49 -15.74 -0.52
CA GLY A 5 -12.22 -14.62 -1.42
C GLY A 5 -11.55 -13.46 -0.66
N GLU A 6 -12.16 -12.29 -0.73
CA GLU A 6 -11.66 -11.05 -0.12
C GLU A 6 -12.18 -10.78 1.30
N TYR A 7 -13.02 -11.67 1.85
CA TYR A 7 -13.77 -11.41 3.07
C TYR A 7 -13.40 -12.36 4.21
N ILE A 8 -13.36 -11.81 5.43
CA ILE A 8 -13.44 -12.60 6.65
C ILE A 8 -14.88 -13.12 6.80
N THR A 9 -15.05 -14.44 6.80
CA THR A 9 -16.38 -15.06 6.83
C THR A 9 -16.79 -15.55 8.21
N ALA A 10 -15.82 -15.83 9.09
CA ALA A 10 -16.09 -16.25 10.45
C ALA A 10 -14.94 -15.95 11.41
N ILE A 11 -15.29 -15.70 12.68
CA ILE A 11 -14.38 -15.65 13.82
C ILE A 11 -14.92 -16.62 14.86
N GLY A 12 -14.07 -17.49 15.39
CA GLY A 12 -14.45 -18.55 16.32
C GLY A 12 -13.29 -18.94 17.21
N ALA A 13 -13.58 -19.77 18.21
CA ALA A 13 -12.59 -20.31 19.13
C ALA A 13 -11.52 -21.16 18.40
N PRO A 14 -10.31 -21.32 18.95
CA PRO A 14 -9.29 -22.20 18.38
C PRO A 14 -9.84 -23.61 18.09
N GLY A 15 -9.58 -24.13 16.89
CA GLY A 15 -10.04 -25.45 16.45
C GLY A 15 -11.52 -25.56 16.08
N SER A 16 -12.33 -24.50 16.24
CA SER A 16 -13.77 -24.54 15.94
C SER A 16 -14.13 -24.33 14.46
N LEU A 17 -13.19 -23.90 13.63
CA LEU A 17 -13.40 -23.58 12.22
C LEU A 17 -12.70 -24.62 11.34
N ALA A 18 -13.27 -24.87 10.16
CA ALA A 18 -12.71 -25.74 9.12
C ALA A 18 -12.50 -24.97 7.80
N GLY A 19 -11.62 -25.48 6.94
CA GLY A 19 -11.35 -24.91 5.62
C GLY A 19 -10.39 -25.79 4.82
N GLU A 20 -10.29 -25.55 3.52
CA GLU A 20 -9.41 -26.32 2.61
C GLU A 20 -7.93 -26.20 2.98
N ARG A 21 -7.55 -25.04 3.55
CA ARG A 21 -6.20 -24.77 4.05
C ARG A 21 -6.28 -24.24 5.48
N ILE A 22 -5.51 -24.87 6.36
CA ILE A 22 -5.36 -24.47 7.76
C ILE A 22 -3.93 -23.96 7.95
N VAL A 23 -3.79 -22.80 8.58
CA VAL A 23 -2.51 -22.22 8.99
C VAL A 23 -2.48 -22.12 10.51
N GLU A 24 -1.56 -22.83 11.14
CA GLU A 24 -1.38 -22.77 12.59
C GLU A 24 -0.52 -21.56 12.96
N ALA A 25 -1.05 -20.70 13.83
CA ALA A 25 -0.39 -19.47 14.31
C ALA A 25 -0.25 -19.49 15.84
N LEU A 26 0.07 -20.66 16.42
CA LEU A 26 0.19 -20.83 17.86
C LEU A 26 1.26 -19.90 18.44
N GLY A 27 0.92 -19.22 19.54
CA GLY A 27 1.83 -18.27 20.20
C GLY A 27 2.01 -16.94 19.46
N LEU A 28 1.31 -16.71 18.35
CA LEU A 28 1.32 -15.47 17.59
C LEU A 28 -0.01 -14.71 17.75
N ALA A 29 0.02 -13.42 17.45
CA ALA A 29 -1.19 -12.61 17.35
C ALA A 29 -1.74 -12.64 15.92
N LEU A 30 -3.05 -12.78 15.80
CA LEU A 30 -3.78 -12.52 14.56
C LEU A 30 -4.47 -11.17 14.69
N ALA A 31 -4.09 -10.22 13.83
CA ALA A 31 -4.60 -8.85 13.84
C ALA A 31 -5.04 -8.45 12.42
N PRO A 32 -5.88 -7.41 12.28
CA PRO A 32 -6.05 -6.73 11.00
C PRO A 32 -4.70 -6.24 10.47
N GLY A 33 -4.58 -6.14 9.15
CA GLY A 33 -3.41 -5.50 8.55
C GLY A 33 -3.31 -4.03 8.97
N PHE A 34 -2.09 -3.53 9.15
CA PHE A 34 -1.89 -2.16 9.57
C PHE A 34 -2.18 -1.18 8.44
N ILE A 35 -2.66 0.01 8.82
CA ILE A 35 -2.89 1.15 7.92
C ILE A 35 -1.84 2.20 8.25
N ASP A 36 -0.94 2.46 7.31
CA ASP A 36 0.05 3.52 7.43
C ASP A 36 -0.57 4.84 6.95
N VAL A 37 -0.92 5.70 7.92
CA VAL A 37 -1.73 6.90 7.69
C VAL A 37 -0.92 8.09 7.18
N HIS A 38 0.42 7.98 7.15
CA HIS A 38 1.27 9.11 6.80
C HIS A 38 2.51 8.66 6.03
N THR A 39 2.37 8.54 4.70
CA THR A 39 3.47 8.14 3.82
C THR A 39 3.65 9.07 2.64
N HIS A 40 4.81 8.91 1.99
CA HIS A 40 5.16 9.48 0.71
C HIS A 40 5.42 8.36 -0.32
N ASP A 41 4.61 7.29 -0.28
CA ASP A 41 4.73 6.12 -1.16
C ASP A 41 4.07 6.32 -2.53
N ASP A 42 3.62 7.54 -2.86
CA ASP A 42 2.85 7.87 -4.07
C ASP A 42 3.47 7.27 -5.34
N ARG A 43 4.79 7.38 -5.48
CA ARG A 43 5.54 6.76 -6.60
C ARG A 43 5.83 5.29 -6.35
N ALA A 44 6.15 4.90 -5.12
CA ALA A 44 6.50 3.53 -4.76
C ALA A 44 5.37 2.54 -5.09
N LEU A 45 4.10 2.94 -4.92
CA LEU A 45 2.92 2.15 -5.29
C LEU A 45 2.87 1.75 -6.77
N LEU A 46 3.49 2.54 -7.66
CA LEU A 46 3.49 2.30 -9.10
C LEU A 46 4.77 1.61 -9.60
N MET A 47 5.72 1.38 -8.71
CA MET A 47 7.00 0.75 -9.03
C MET A 47 6.99 -0.71 -8.58
N PRO A 48 7.57 -1.62 -9.39
CA PRO A 48 7.62 -3.04 -9.03
C PRO A 48 8.42 -3.23 -7.74
N GLU A 49 7.92 -4.12 -6.87
CA GLU A 49 8.59 -4.63 -5.66
C GLU A 49 8.88 -3.61 -4.54
N MET A 50 8.50 -2.34 -4.70
CA MET A 50 8.84 -1.27 -3.75
C MET A 50 8.07 -1.35 -2.43
N MET A 51 6.89 -1.97 -2.40
CA MET A 51 6.05 -2.05 -1.19
C MET A 51 6.51 -3.13 -0.19
N THR A 52 7.58 -3.88 -0.48
CA THR A 52 8.16 -4.88 0.42
C THR A 52 8.54 -4.29 1.78
N ALA A 53 9.02 -3.03 1.81
CA ALA A 53 9.32 -2.33 3.05
C ALA A 53 8.10 -2.20 3.97
N LYS A 54 6.91 -1.97 3.40
CA LYS A 54 5.64 -1.85 4.15
C LYS A 54 5.09 -3.21 4.53
N LEU A 55 5.06 -4.15 3.58
CA LEU A 55 4.55 -5.50 3.79
C LEU A 55 5.32 -6.24 4.89
N SER A 56 6.64 -6.08 4.95
CA SER A 56 7.49 -6.69 5.99
C SER A 56 7.20 -6.19 7.42
N GLN A 57 6.49 -5.06 7.55
CA GLN A 57 6.06 -4.48 8.83
C GLN A 57 4.59 -4.77 9.14
N GLY A 58 3.88 -5.53 8.29
CA GLY A 58 2.45 -5.83 8.46
C GLY A 58 1.50 -4.75 7.93
N VAL A 59 2.02 -3.74 7.22
CA VAL A 59 1.19 -2.72 6.57
C VAL A 59 0.50 -3.31 5.34
N THR A 60 -0.82 -3.14 5.27
CA THR A 60 -1.66 -3.62 4.17
C THR A 60 -2.36 -2.49 3.40
N THR A 61 -2.33 -1.28 3.95
CA THR A 61 -2.92 -0.08 3.32
C THR A 61 -2.06 1.12 3.67
N VAL A 62 -1.88 2.02 2.70
CA VAL A 62 -1.16 3.29 2.89
C VAL A 62 -2.05 4.45 2.47
N ILE A 63 -1.90 5.59 3.16
CA ILE A 63 -2.48 6.88 2.74
C ILE A 63 -1.33 7.73 2.20
N THR A 64 -1.41 8.11 0.94
CA THR A 64 -0.43 8.92 0.20
C THR A 64 -0.92 10.37 0.03
N GLY A 65 -0.10 11.23 -0.60
CA GLY A 65 -0.47 12.65 -0.79
C GLY A 65 -0.30 13.52 0.46
N ASN A 66 0.55 13.11 1.39
CA ASN A 66 0.75 13.81 2.67
C ASN A 66 1.59 15.09 2.51
N CYS A 67 1.50 15.98 3.51
CA CYS A 67 2.30 17.21 3.61
C CYS A 67 2.16 18.17 2.42
N GLY A 68 1.07 18.07 1.65
CA GLY A 68 0.88 18.84 0.41
C GLY A 68 1.72 18.34 -0.77
N LEU A 69 2.28 17.14 -0.66
CA LEU A 69 3.13 16.52 -1.67
C LEU A 69 2.42 15.28 -2.23
N SER A 70 2.16 15.28 -3.53
CA SER A 70 1.54 14.17 -4.24
C SER A 70 2.19 13.95 -5.59
N LEU A 71 2.17 12.72 -6.09
CA LEU A 71 2.68 12.39 -7.43
C LEU A 71 1.81 12.98 -8.56
N ALA A 72 0.53 13.21 -8.27
CA ALA A 72 -0.39 13.89 -9.18
C ALA A 72 -0.53 15.37 -8.82
N PRO A 73 -0.77 16.26 -9.80
CA PRO A 73 -0.85 16.00 -11.24
C PRO A 73 0.52 15.67 -11.88
N ALA A 74 0.49 14.83 -12.91
CA ALA A 74 1.64 14.44 -13.71
C ALA A 74 1.99 15.54 -14.73
N GLN A 75 3.24 15.61 -15.20
CA GLN A 75 3.83 16.60 -16.13
C GLN A 75 4.49 17.85 -15.52
N MET A 76 5.19 17.67 -14.40
CA MET A 76 6.08 18.71 -13.89
C MET A 76 7.46 18.63 -14.56
N THR A 77 7.83 19.67 -15.32
CA THR A 77 9.18 19.82 -15.90
C THR A 77 10.18 20.42 -14.91
N ASN A 78 9.69 21.20 -13.95
CA ASN A 78 10.43 21.67 -12.78
C ASN A 78 9.77 21.10 -11.52
N VAL A 79 10.49 20.27 -10.77
CA VAL A 79 10.02 19.66 -9.53
C VAL A 79 10.73 20.36 -8.37
N PRO A 80 10.10 21.36 -7.72
CA PRO A 80 10.74 22.08 -6.63
C PRO A 80 10.82 21.20 -5.38
N ALA A 81 11.78 21.47 -4.51
CA ALA A 81 11.75 20.90 -3.18
C ALA A 81 10.48 21.35 -2.42
N PRO A 82 9.81 20.45 -1.68
CA PRO A 82 10.22 19.07 -1.38
C PRO A 82 9.55 17.98 -2.26
N LEU A 83 8.94 18.32 -3.41
CA LEU A 83 8.29 17.35 -4.30
C LEU A 83 9.28 16.36 -4.95
N ASP A 84 10.56 16.73 -4.98
CA ASP A 84 11.67 15.92 -5.44
C ASP A 84 11.96 14.70 -4.54
N LEU A 85 11.46 14.71 -3.30
CA LEU A 85 11.51 13.55 -2.40
C LEU A 85 10.56 12.42 -2.82
N ILE A 86 9.44 12.76 -3.50
CA ILE A 86 8.47 11.77 -3.98
C ILE A 86 8.94 11.16 -5.30
N ALA A 87 9.38 12.01 -6.23
CA ALA A 87 9.79 11.60 -7.55
C ALA A 87 10.74 12.61 -8.20
N THR A 88 11.63 12.09 -9.04
CA THR A 88 12.41 12.92 -9.96
C THR A 88 11.50 13.51 -11.07
N PRO A 89 11.96 14.51 -11.86
CA PRO A 89 11.19 15.01 -13.01
C PRO A 89 10.75 13.91 -13.99
N SER A 90 11.62 12.92 -14.25
CA SER A 90 11.27 11.74 -15.07
C SER A 90 10.15 10.90 -14.46
N GLY A 91 10.00 10.94 -13.14
CA GLY A 91 8.92 10.26 -12.44
C GLY A 91 7.56 10.92 -12.58
N TYR A 92 7.50 12.25 -12.55
CA TYR A 92 6.28 13.02 -12.83
C TYR A 92 5.91 13.02 -14.31
N ALA A 93 6.86 12.77 -15.21
CA ALA A 93 6.64 12.64 -16.65
C ALA A 93 6.39 11.19 -17.12
N SER A 94 6.35 10.22 -16.19
CA SER A 94 6.35 8.79 -16.52
C SER A 94 5.08 8.34 -17.27
N PRO A 95 5.19 7.51 -18.33
CA PRO A 95 4.04 7.00 -19.06
C PRO A 95 3.15 6.06 -18.24
N ILE A 96 3.63 5.57 -17.10
CA ILE A 96 2.87 4.70 -16.19
C ILE A 96 1.76 5.46 -15.44
N LEU A 97 1.80 6.80 -15.43
CA LEU A 97 0.78 7.60 -14.76
C LEU A 97 -0.52 7.55 -15.57
N PRO A 98 -1.67 7.23 -14.92
CA PRO A 98 -2.97 7.18 -15.58
C PRO A 98 -3.26 8.47 -16.36
N THR A 99 -3.91 8.36 -17.51
CA THR A 99 -4.21 9.52 -18.37
C THR A 99 -5.03 10.58 -17.64
N ILE A 100 -5.88 10.18 -16.69
CA ILE A 100 -6.66 11.08 -15.82
C ILE A 100 -5.78 12.02 -14.97
N TRP A 101 -4.51 11.70 -14.76
CA TRP A 101 -3.58 12.52 -13.97
C TRP A 101 -2.77 13.50 -14.82
N ARG A 102 -3.01 13.54 -16.14
CA ARG A 102 -2.38 14.43 -17.11
C ARG A 102 -3.40 15.51 -17.49
N SER A 103 -3.43 16.60 -16.73
CA SER A 103 -4.29 17.78 -17.00
C SER A 103 -3.61 18.75 -17.94
#